data_AF-A0A9D0J6K1-F1
#
_entry.id   AF-A0A9D0J6K1-F1
#
_cell.length_a   1.000
_cell.length_b   1.000
_cell.length_c   1.000
_cell.angle_alpha   90.00
_cell.angle_beta   90.00
_cell.angle_gamma   90.00
#
_symmetry.space_group_name_H-M   'P 1'
#
loop_
_entity.id
_entity.type
_entity.pdbx_description
1 polymer ?
#
loop_
_entity_poly.entity_id
_entity_poly.type
_entity_poly.pdbx_seq_one_letter_code
_entity_poly.pdbx_strand_id
1 'polypeptide(L)' 'CPLKTQYGEIIMAEFNYDGLAPTIPFLAPEKPRWMWWAFDLYMLKPMYWYLMLRGLM' A
#
# COMPACT_ATOMS: atom_id res chain seq x y z
N CYS A 1 -2.78 -4.70 -2.77
CA CYS A 1 -2.41 -5.76 -1.80
C CYS A 1 -0.97 -5.53 -1.33
N PRO A 2 -0.74 -5.27 -0.03
CA PRO A 2 0.62 -5.17 0.53
C PRO A 2 1.21 -6.57 0.75
N LEU A 3 2.15 -6.97 -0.09
CA LEU A 3 2.88 -8.24 0.00
C LEU A 3 4.15 -8.04 0.84
N LYS A 4 4.20 -8.65 2.02
CA LYS A 4 5.35 -8.61 2.92
C LYS A 4 6.38 -9.63 2.43
N THR A 5 7.46 -9.16 1.82
CA THR A 5 8.53 -10.03 1.30
C THR A 5 9.55 -10.37 2.38
N GLN A 6 9.95 -9.39 3.18
CA GLN A 6 10.88 -9.53 4.30
C GLN A 6 10.53 -8.55 5.42
N TYR A 7 11.14 -8.71 6.59
CA TYR A 7 10.98 -7.75 7.68
C TYR A 7 11.60 -6.40 7.27
N GLY A 8 10.77 -5.37 7.17
CA GLY A 8 11.20 -4.06 6.66
C GLY A 8 10.92 -3.83 5.18
N GLU A 9 10.43 -4.81 4.43
CA GLU A 9 10.18 -4.65 2.99
C GLU A 9 8.77 -5.09 2.60
N ILE A 10 8.06 -4.19 1.91
CA ILE A 10 6.72 -4.46 1.38
C ILE A 10 6.67 -4.09 -0.11
N ILE A 11 6.03 -4.96 -0.88
CA ILE A 11 5.64 -4.76 -2.27
C ILE A 11 4.16 -4.35 -2.29
N MET A 12 3.85 -3.20 -2.86
CA MET A 12 2.46 -2.74 -3.03
C MET A 12 1.94 -3.17 -4.39
N ALA A 13 1.34 -4.35 -4.46
CA ALA A 13 0.75 -4.86 -5.68
C ALA A 13 -0.67 -4.32 -5.85
N GLU A 14 -0.86 -3.32 -6.72
CA GLU A 14 -2.17 -2.77 -7.08
C GLU A 14 -2.52 -3.13 -8.52
N PHE A 15 -3.69 -3.75 -8.68
CA PHE A 15 -4.17 -4.30 -9.94
C PHE A 15 -5.64 -3.89 -10.12
N ASN A 16 -5.99 -3.56 -11.36
CA ASN A 16 -7.36 -3.40 -11.83
C ASN A 16 -7.74 -4.58 -12.72
N TYR A 17 -9.00 -4.63 -13.17
CA TYR A 17 -9.48 -5.66 -14.09
C TYR A 17 -8.70 -5.71 -15.42
N ASP A 18 -8.13 -4.58 -15.85
CA ASP A 18 -7.34 -4.46 -17.09
C ASP A 18 -5.83 -4.70 -16.89
N GLY A 19 -5.34 -4.94 -15.67
CA GLY A 19 -3.92 -5.20 -15.39
C GLY A 19 -3.34 -4.41 -14.22
N LEU A 20 -2.00 -4.21 -14.22
CA LEU A 20 -1.31 -3.46 -13.16
C LEU A 20 -1.72 -1.98 -13.20
N ALA A 21 -2.29 -1.50 -12.09
CA ALA A 21 -2.74 -0.12 -11.93
C ALA A 21 -2.18 0.46 -10.63
N PRO A 22 -0.90 0.89 -10.63
CA PRO A 22 -0.31 1.50 -9.46
C PRO A 22 -0.96 2.87 -9.17
N THR A 23 -1.45 3.07 -7.95
CA THR A 23 -1.97 4.35 -7.43
C THR A 23 -0.90 5.44 -7.47
N ILE A 24 0.38 5.05 -7.41
CA ILE A 24 1.53 5.95 -7.55
C ILE A 24 2.39 5.48 -8.74
N PRO A 25 2.21 6.03 -9.96
CA PRO A 25 2.91 5.56 -11.15
C PRO A 25 4.43 5.74 -11.11
N PHE A 26 4.95 6.59 -10.21
CA PHE A 26 6.39 6.79 -10.02
C PHE A 26 7.06 5.71 -9.15
N LEU A 27 6.29 5.02 -8.30
CA LEU A 27 6.80 3.91 -7.50
C LEU A 27 6.45 2.60 -8.19
N ALA A 28 7.44 2.02 -8.88
CA ALA A 28 7.30 0.67 -9.44
C ALA A 28 6.77 -0.30 -8.35
N PRO A 29 5.56 -0.88 -8.54
CA PRO A 29 4.90 -1.72 -7.54
C PRO A 29 5.61 -3.05 -7.33
N GLU A 30 6.48 -3.43 -8.27
CA GLU A 30 7.23 -4.68 -8.29
C GLU A 30 8.44 -4.69 -7.35
N LYS A 31 8.92 -3.51 -6.93
CA LYS A 31 10.13 -3.41 -6.10
C LYS A 31 9.77 -3.42 -4.62
N PRO A 32 10.38 -4.29 -3.80
CA PRO A 32 10.26 -4.21 -2.35
C PRO A 32 10.84 -2.88 -1.86
N ARG A 33 10.10 -2.18 -1.00
CA ARG A 33 10.55 -0.89 -0.43
C ARG A 33 10.20 -0.77 1.04
N TRP A 34 11.12 -0.18 1.79
CA TRP A 34 10.91 0.14 3.21
C TRP A 34 9.87 1.24 3.44
N MET A 35 9.70 2.15 2.47
CA MET A 35 8.67 3.20 2.54
C MET A 35 7.25 2.61 2.69
N TRP A 36 6.97 1.52 1.98
CA TRP A 36 5.69 0.81 2.09
C TRP A 36 5.53 0.08 3.42
N TRP A 37 6.63 -0.40 3.99
CA TRP A 37 6.64 -0.97 5.34
C TRP A 37 6.30 0.07 6.41
N ALA A 38 6.89 1.27 6.33
CA ALA A 38 6.55 2.38 7.22
C ALA A 38 5.09 2.83 7.04
N PHE A 39 4.59 2.87 5.80
CA PHE A 39 3.19 3.19 5.51
C PHE A 39 2.21 2.18 6.13
N ASP A 40 2.48 0.88 5.98
CA ASP A 40 1.66 -0.19 6.58
C ASP A 40 1.61 -0.07 8.11
N LEU A 41 2.76 0.18 8.74
CA LEU A 41 2.85 0.27 10.20
C LEU A 41 2.14 1.50 10.78
N TYR A 42 2.36 2.67 10.19
CA TYR A 42 1.95 3.93 10.82
C TYR A 42 0.66 4.52 10.24
N MET A 43 0.38 4.32 8.95
CA MET A 43 -0.67 5.05 8.25
C MET A 43 -1.93 4.22 8.01
N LEU A 44 -1.79 2.91 7.81
CA LEU A 44 -2.94 2.04 7.49
C LEU A 44 -3.98 2.00 8.63
N LYS A 45 -3.52 1.86 9.89
CA LYS A 45 -4.39 1.82 11.06
C LYS A 45 -5.21 3.11 11.24
N PRO A 46 -4.62 4.32 11.35
CA PRO A 46 -5.40 5.53 11.52
C PRO A 46 -6.29 5.83 10.31
N MET A 47 -5.84 5.56 9.08
CA MET A 47 -6.66 5.77 7.88
C MET A 47 -7.90 4.87 7.88
N TYR A 48 -7.77 3.62 8.34
CA TYR A 48 -8.92 2.73 8.48
C TYR A 48 -9.95 3.28 9.49
N TRP A 49 -9.51 3.60 10.71
CA TRP A 49 -10.42 3.99 11.80
C TRP A 49 -11.01 5.39 11.62
N TYR A 50 -10.23 6.35 11.14
CA TYR A 50 -10.63 7.76 11.10
C TYR A 50 -11.08 8.24 9.73
N LEU A 51 -10.83 7.50 8.65
CA LEU A 51 -11.26 7.89 7.30
C LEU A 51 -12.23 6.87 6.72
N MET A 52 -11.81 5.62 6.55
CA MET A 52 -12.61 4.58 5.90
C MET A 52 -13.90 4.26 6.69
N LEU A 53 -13.80 3.99 8.00
CA LEU A 53 -14.98 3.71 8.82
C LEU A 53 -15.93 4.92 8.96
N ARG A 54 -15.46 6.13 8.66
CA ARG A 54 -16.26 7.36 8.70
C ARG A 54 -16.81 7.75 7.33
N GLY A 55 -16.52 6.97 6.28
CA GLY A 55 -16.98 7.22 4.91
C GLY A 55 -16.38 8.47 4.27
N LEU A 56 -15.23 8.92 4.75
CA LEU A 56 -14.51 10.10 4.24
C LEU A 56 -13.46 9.74 3.16
N MET A 57 -13.37 8.45 2.83
CA MET A 57 -12.45 7.86 1.85
C MET A 57 -13.23 6.91 0.94
#